data_AF-A0A3D8YYF1-F1
#
_entry.id   AF-A0A3D8YYF1-F1
#
_cell.length_a   1.000
_cell.length_b   1.000
_cell.length_c   1.000
_cell.angle_alpha   90.00
_cell.angle_beta   90.00
_cell.angle_gamma   90.00
#
_symmetry.space_group_name_H-M   'P 1'
#
loop_
_entity.id
_entity.type
_entity.pdbx_description
1 polymer ?
#
loop_
_entity_poly.entity_id
_entity_poly.type
_entity_poly.pdbx_seq_one_letter_code
_entity_poly.pdbx_strand_id
1 'polypeptide(L)'
;MGLFILGVLFVFAKFNLQFLDTDFLFYITNVIGYSLMYVGLRSLGREITAIRSIQPFVLVMIVHSIGFALLNGTGHSIKTISLSTGIGTIFALSLVTLAVAGMIMIFYIIQKLFLAIRNNEDEFTSYSNISSLEKFPALLLILLTITGILFFTLPAAAHVSMMLLLVAELFFILYFSTKVQTA
;
A
#
# COMPACT_ATOMS: atom_id res chain seq x y z
N MET A 1 4.44 5.49 15.94
CA MET A 1 4.32 5.99 14.54
C MET A 1 5.49 5.59 13.63
N GLY A 2 6.76 5.74 14.03
CA GLY A 2 7.91 5.49 13.14
C GLY A 2 7.93 4.13 12.42
N LEU A 3 7.57 3.04 13.10
CA LEU A 3 7.46 1.71 12.48
C LEU A 3 6.37 1.63 11.40
N PHE A 4 5.26 2.35 11.59
CA PHE A 4 4.19 2.41 10.58
C PHE A 4 4.68 3.12 9.32
N ILE A 5 5.31 4.29 9.48
CA ILE A 5 5.85 5.08 8.36
C ILE A 5 6.93 4.28 7.62
N LEU A 6 7.82 3.60 8.35
CA LEU A 6 8.82 2.71 7.76
C LEU A 6 8.15 1.58 6.98
N GLY A 7 7.11 0.95 7.53
CA GLY A 7 6.36 -0.08 6.82
C GLY A 7 5.71 0.42 5.53
N VAL A 8 5.11 1.62 5.54
CA VAL A 8 4.55 2.27 4.34
C VAL A 8 5.64 2.52 3.31
N LEU A 9 6.81 3.03 3.72
CA LEU A 9 7.97 3.23 2.84
C LEU A 9 8.40 1.93 2.14
N PHE A 10 8.48 0.83 2.89
CA PHE A 10 8.86 -0.47 2.33
C PHE A 10 7.89 -0.96 1.26
N VAL A 11 6.58 -0.80 1.48
CA VAL A 11 5.54 -1.19 0.51
C VAL A 11 5.58 -0.27 -0.73
N PHE A 12 5.69 1.04 -0.53
CA PHE A 12 5.69 2.06 -1.59
C PHE A 12 6.95 2.09 -2.44
N ALA A 13 8.14 2.04 -1.83
CA ALA A 13 9.39 2.11 -2.57
C ALA A 13 9.52 0.98 -3.61
N LYS A 14 9.04 -0.21 -3.28
CA LYS A 14 9.06 -1.36 -4.21
C LYS A 14 8.02 -1.25 -5.32
N PHE A 15 6.85 -0.74 -4.99
CA PHE A 15 5.77 -0.55 -5.95
C PHE A 15 6.20 0.32 -7.15
N ASN A 16 6.99 1.37 -6.91
CA ASN A 16 7.44 2.28 -7.97
C ASN A 16 8.70 1.84 -8.71
N LEU A 17 9.60 1.07 -8.07
CA LEU A 17 10.83 0.60 -8.72
C LEU A 17 10.59 -0.64 -9.58
N GLN A 18 9.55 -1.42 -9.27
CA GLN A 18 9.27 -2.74 -9.84
C GLN A 18 7.77 -2.92 -10.11
N PHE A 19 7.11 -1.93 -10.72
CA PHE A 19 5.65 -1.87 -10.91
C PHE A 19 5.02 -3.16 -11.46
N LEU A 20 5.70 -3.87 -12.36
CA LEU A 20 5.28 -5.18 -12.88
C LEU A 20 6.11 -6.37 -12.40
N ASP A 21 7.22 -6.15 -11.70
CA ASP A 21 8.07 -7.21 -11.17
C ASP A 21 7.59 -7.62 -9.77
N THR A 22 6.43 -8.28 -9.78
CA THR A 22 5.75 -8.88 -8.64
C THR A 22 6.29 -10.26 -8.30
N ASP A 23 7.62 -10.38 -8.21
CA ASP A 23 8.29 -11.66 -7.98
C ASP A 23 8.27 -12.06 -6.49
N PHE A 24 8.85 -13.22 -6.16
CA PHE A 24 8.96 -13.73 -4.79
C PHE A 24 9.47 -12.66 -3.80
N LEU A 25 10.60 -12.02 -4.12
CA LEU A 25 11.22 -11.01 -3.26
C LEU A 25 10.36 -9.77 -3.06
N PHE A 26 9.54 -9.41 -4.05
CA PHE A 26 8.59 -8.30 -3.94
C PHE A 26 7.59 -8.58 -2.80
N TYR A 27 6.97 -9.77 -2.81
CA TYR A 27 5.99 -10.14 -1.81
C TYR A 27 6.60 -10.39 -0.42
N ILE A 28 7.83 -10.92 -0.32
CA ILE A 28 8.54 -11.00 0.96
C ILE A 28 8.78 -9.62 1.55
N THR A 29 9.14 -8.64 0.73
CA THR A 29 9.32 -7.25 1.18
C THR A 29 7.99 -6.65 1.66
N ASN A 30 6.87 -6.95 0.99
CA ASN A 30 5.53 -6.56 1.44
C ASN A 30 5.16 -7.20 2.78
N VAL A 31 5.50 -8.48 3.00
CA VAL A 31 5.29 -9.14 4.31
C VAL A 31 6.01 -8.36 5.41
N ILE A 32 7.27 -7.95 5.19
CA ILE A 32 8.04 -7.14 6.15
C ILE A 32 7.38 -5.78 6.34
N GLY A 33 7.04 -5.08 5.26
CA GLY A 33 6.40 -3.76 5.29
C GLY A 33 5.09 -3.77 6.06
N TYR A 34 4.17 -4.67 5.73
CA TYR A 34 2.89 -4.81 6.43
C TYR A 34 3.06 -5.29 7.88
N SER A 35 4.06 -6.11 8.19
CA SER A 35 4.37 -6.49 9.58
C SER A 35 4.81 -5.28 10.42
N LEU A 36 5.67 -4.43 9.86
CA LEU A 36 6.07 -3.16 10.49
C LEU A 36 4.87 -2.23 10.67
N MET A 37 3.99 -2.12 9.67
CA MET A 37 2.74 -1.38 9.77
C MET A 37 1.85 -1.91 10.89
N TYR A 38 1.69 -3.23 11.00
CA TYR A 38 0.86 -3.87 12.03
C TYR A 38 1.38 -3.55 13.44
N VAL A 39 2.69 -3.70 13.67
CA VAL A 39 3.33 -3.35 14.95
C VAL A 39 3.17 -1.85 15.25
N GLY A 40 3.37 -0.99 14.24
CA GLY A 40 3.16 0.45 14.36
C GLY A 40 1.73 0.83 14.76
N LEU A 41 0.72 0.24 14.10
CA LEU A 41 -0.69 0.44 14.42
C LEU A 41 -1.07 -0.16 15.78
N ARG A 42 -0.46 -1.26 16.19
CA ARG A 42 -0.70 -1.85 17.52
C ARG A 42 -0.21 -0.94 18.63
N SER A 43 0.93 -0.28 18.43
CA SER A 43 1.44 0.72 19.37
C SER A 43 0.47 1.91 19.47
N LEU A 44 0.07 2.48 18.33
CA LEU A 44 -0.85 3.63 18.28
C LEU A 44 -2.26 3.29 18.79
N GLY A 45 -2.72 2.07 18.53
CA GLY A 45 -4.03 1.59 18.97
C GLY A 45 -4.14 1.36 20.48
N ARG A 46 -3.05 1.43 21.24
CA ARG A 46 -3.12 1.48 22.71
C ARG A 46 -3.71 2.80 23.20
N GLU A 47 -3.38 3.88 22.51
CA GLU A 47 -3.79 5.24 22.82
C GLU A 47 -5.10 5.58 22.10
N ILE A 48 -5.25 5.18 20.83
CA ILE A 48 -6.39 5.55 19.99
C ILE A 48 -7.21 4.31 19.61
N THR A 49 -8.35 4.11 20.26
CA THR A 49 -9.20 2.91 20.04
C THR A 49 -9.65 2.76 18.59
N ALA A 50 -9.92 3.86 17.88
CA ALA A 50 -10.30 3.85 16.47
C ALA A 50 -9.24 3.20 15.56
N ILE A 51 -7.94 3.32 15.90
CA ILE A 51 -6.84 2.72 15.12
C ILE A 51 -6.85 1.19 15.19
N ARG A 52 -7.40 0.59 16.26
CA ARG A 52 -7.51 -0.88 16.37
C ARG A 52 -8.33 -1.50 15.24
N SER A 53 -9.33 -0.77 14.73
CA SER A 53 -10.16 -1.22 13.61
C SER A 53 -9.39 -1.38 12.29
N ILE A 54 -8.19 -0.81 12.18
CA ILE A 54 -7.34 -0.85 10.98
C ILE A 54 -6.49 -2.13 10.93
N GLN A 55 -6.14 -2.68 12.11
CA GLN A 55 -5.24 -3.83 12.24
C GLN A 55 -5.68 -5.07 11.45
N PRO A 56 -6.97 -5.45 11.37
CA PRO A 56 -7.41 -6.59 10.57
C PRO A 56 -7.07 -6.44 9.09
N PHE A 57 -7.18 -5.24 8.51
CA PHE A 57 -6.84 -5.00 7.10
C PHE A 57 -5.36 -5.21 6.84
N VAL A 58 -4.50 -4.76 7.76
CA VAL A 58 -3.05 -4.99 7.64
C VAL A 58 -2.72 -6.48 7.78
N LEU A 59 -3.40 -7.20 8.67
CA LEU A 59 -3.22 -8.65 8.84
C LEU A 59 -3.63 -9.42 7.59
N VAL A 60 -4.75 -9.06 6.96
CA VAL A 60 -5.15 -9.61 5.66
C VAL A 60 -4.07 -9.36 4.61
N MET A 61 -3.44 -8.18 4.59
CA MET A 61 -2.36 -7.88 3.65
C MET A 61 -1.07 -8.66 3.91
N ILE A 62 -0.76 -8.98 5.17
CA ILE A 62 0.34 -9.90 5.51
C ILE A 62 0.05 -11.29 4.91
N VAL A 63 -1.14 -11.84 5.17
CA VAL A 63 -1.54 -13.17 4.66
C VAL A 63 -1.57 -13.19 3.13
N HIS A 64 -2.14 -12.16 2.51
CA HIS A 64 -2.13 -11.95 1.06
C HIS A 64 -0.70 -12.00 0.52
N SER A 65 0.20 -11.23 1.12
CA SER A 65 1.60 -11.16 0.69
C SER A 65 2.33 -12.49 0.87
N ILE A 66 2.08 -13.23 1.96
CA ILE A 66 2.62 -14.58 2.16
C ILE A 66 2.11 -15.53 1.07
N GLY A 67 0.81 -15.51 0.78
CA GLY A 67 0.21 -16.36 -0.25
C GLY A 67 0.82 -16.12 -1.63
N PHE A 68 0.95 -14.85 -2.03
CA PHE A 68 1.60 -14.50 -3.28
C PHE A 68 3.11 -14.80 -3.30
N ALA A 69 3.81 -14.64 -2.17
CA ALA A 69 5.21 -15.07 -2.07
C ALA A 69 5.32 -16.57 -2.33
N LEU A 70 4.50 -17.41 -1.66
CA LEU A 70 4.53 -18.85 -1.87
C LEU A 70 4.23 -19.22 -3.33
N LEU A 71 3.18 -18.65 -3.92
CA LEU A 71 2.83 -18.88 -5.32
C LEU A 71 3.98 -18.55 -6.27
N ASN A 72 4.57 -17.35 -6.13
CA ASN A 72 5.71 -16.93 -6.94
C ASN A 72 6.97 -17.78 -6.70
N GLY A 73 7.25 -18.15 -5.45
CA GLY A 73 8.38 -19.01 -5.09
C GLY A 73 8.27 -20.44 -5.64
N THR A 74 7.04 -20.93 -5.83
CA THR A 74 6.77 -22.23 -6.47
C THR A 74 6.63 -22.19 -7.99
N GLY A 75 6.83 -21.02 -8.61
CA GLY A 75 6.70 -20.87 -10.07
C GLY A 75 5.26 -20.79 -10.59
N HIS A 76 4.27 -20.55 -9.72
CA HIS A 76 2.86 -20.33 -10.05
C HIS A 76 2.49 -18.85 -9.96
N SER A 77 3.24 -17.99 -10.65
CA SER A 77 3.00 -16.55 -10.69
C SER A 77 1.94 -16.19 -11.73
N ILE A 78 1.43 -14.95 -11.65
CA ILE A 78 0.54 -14.37 -12.68
C ILE A 78 1.17 -14.48 -14.08
N LYS A 79 2.51 -14.40 -14.17
CA LYS A 79 3.24 -14.45 -15.44
C LYS A 79 3.41 -15.87 -16.00
N THR A 80 3.31 -16.92 -15.17
CA THR A 80 3.64 -18.30 -15.55
C THR A 80 2.42 -19.21 -15.69
N ILE A 81 1.25 -18.80 -15.21
CA ILE A 81 0.02 -19.60 -15.32
C ILE A 81 -0.39 -19.71 -16.80
N SER A 82 -0.57 -20.96 -17.26
CA SER A 82 -1.01 -21.24 -18.63
C SER A 82 -2.46 -20.80 -18.85
N LEU A 83 -2.67 -19.96 -19.86
CA LEU A 83 -4.00 -19.51 -20.31
C LEU A 83 -4.65 -20.45 -21.33
N SER A 84 -4.05 -21.63 -21.56
CA SER A 84 -4.52 -22.60 -22.56
C SER A 84 -5.83 -23.30 -22.18
N THR A 85 -6.23 -23.23 -20.91
CA THR A 85 -7.47 -23.84 -20.41
C THR A 85 -8.37 -22.79 -19.78
N GLY A 86 -9.70 -22.99 -19.88
CA GLY A 86 -10.67 -22.09 -19.25
C GLY A 86 -10.48 -21.96 -17.73
N ILE A 87 -10.09 -23.05 -17.06
CA ILE A 87 -9.76 -23.07 -15.63
C ILE A 87 -8.51 -22.23 -15.34
N GLY A 88 -7.45 -22.38 -16.15
CA GLY A 88 -6.23 -21.59 -16.03
C GLY A 88 -6.49 -20.09 -16.18
N THR A 89 -7.35 -19.70 -17.12
CA THR A 89 -7.78 -18.31 -17.31
C THR A 89 -8.52 -17.76 -16.09
N ILE A 90 -9.44 -18.53 -15.49
CA ILE A 90 -10.16 -18.11 -14.28
C ILE A 90 -9.19 -17.90 -13.11
N PHE A 91 -8.23 -18.80 -12.91
CA PHE A 91 -7.20 -18.65 -11.88
C PHE A 91 -6.32 -17.42 -12.13
N ALA A 92 -5.87 -17.21 -13.37
CA ALA A 92 -5.07 -16.05 -13.73
C ALA A 92 -5.81 -14.73 -13.47
N LEU A 93 -7.08 -14.63 -13.91
CA LEU A 93 -7.93 -13.46 -13.66
C LEU A 93 -8.12 -13.22 -12.16
N SER A 94 -8.41 -14.27 -11.39
CA SER A 94 -8.59 -14.16 -9.92
C SER A 94 -7.33 -13.64 -9.23
N LEU A 95 -6.16 -14.14 -9.63
CA LEU A 95 -4.87 -13.70 -9.07
C LEU A 95 -4.55 -12.25 -9.48
N VAL A 96 -4.84 -11.85 -10.71
CA VAL A 96 -4.69 -10.45 -11.14
C VAL A 96 -5.60 -9.54 -10.31
N THR A 97 -6.87 -9.89 -10.14
CA THR A 97 -7.80 -9.12 -9.30
C THR A 97 -7.32 -9.01 -7.86
N LEU A 98 -6.83 -10.12 -7.28
CA LEU A 98 -6.27 -10.11 -5.92
C LEU A 98 -4.99 -9.27 -5.81
N ALA A 99 -4.12 -9.30 -6.81
CA ALA A 99 -2.92 -8.47 -6.84
C ALA A 99 -3.30 -6.98 -6.89
N VAL A 100 -4.24 -6.60 -7.76
CA VAL A 100 -4.76 -5.23 -7.86
C VAL A 100 -5.44 -4.78 -6.57
N ALA A 101 -6.27 -5.63 -5.97
CA ALA A 101 -6.89 -5.33 -4.68
C ALA A 101 -5.82 -5.06 -3.61
N GLY A 102 -4.74 -5.85 -3.58
CA GLY A 102 -3.61 -5.63 -2.68
C GLY A 102 -2.91 -4.28 -2.90
N MET A 103 -2.68 -3.90 -4.16
CA MET A 103 -2.10 -2.59 -4.52
C MET A 103 -2.98 -1.41 -4.06
N ILE A 104 -4.30 -1.56 -4.08
CA ILE A 104 -5.24 -0.51 -3.64
C ILE A 104 -5.34 -0.46 -2.10
N MET A 105 -5.21 -1.62 -1.44
CA MET A 105 -5.45 -1.77 0.00
C MET A 105 -4.55 -0.88 0.87
N ILE A 106 -3.31 -0.64 0.44
CA ILE A 106 -2.38 0.24 1.18
C ILE A 106 -2.92 1.69 1.28
N PHE A 107 -3.50 2.23 0.21
CA PHE A 107 -4.07 3.58 0.22
C PHE A 107 -5.27 3.67 1.15
N TYR A 108 -6.11 2.63 1.17
CA TYR A 108 -7.23 2.55 2.10
C TYR A 108 -6.77 2.46 3.56
N ILE A 109 -5.73 1.66 3.86
CA ILE A 109 -5.16 1.55 5.22
C ILE A 109 -4.67 2.93 5.69
N ILE A 110 -3.96 3.65 4.82
CA ILE A 110 -3.48 5.01 5.10
C ILE A 110 -4.65 5.98 5.30
N GLN A 111 -5.66 5.95 4.42
CA GLN A 111 -6.85 6.80 4.54
C GLN A 111 -7.60 6.54 5.84
N LYS A 112 -7.78 5.28 6.24
CA LYS A 112 -8.41 4.91 7.50
C LYS A 112 -7.62 5.38 8.71
N LEU A 113 -6.29 5.36 8.65
CA LEU A 113 -5.45 5.91 9.70
C LEU A 113 -5.68 7.41 9.87
N PHE A 114 -5.73 8.17 8.77
CA PHE A 114 -6.03 9.60 8.83
C PHE A 114 -7.38 9.90 9.45
N LEU A 115 -8.43 9.19 9.03
CA LEU A 115 -9.76 9.37 9.59
C LEU A 115 -9.81 9.02 11.08
N ALA A 116 -9.09 7.98 11.50
CA ALA A 116 -9.01 7.58 12.90
C ALA A 116 -8.28 8.61 13.77
N ILE A 117 -7.19 9.21 13.27
CA ILE A 117 -6.45 10.26 13.96
C ILE A 117 -7.29 11.54 14.04
N ARG A 118 -7.93 11.94 12.92
CA ARG A 118 -8.78 13.14 12.88
C ARG A 118 -9.93 13.02 13.86
N ASN A 119 -10.71 11.94 13.81
CA ASN A 119 -11.95 11.83 14.59
C ASN A 119 -11.72 11.64 16.11
N ASN A 120 -10.47 11.67 16.60
CA ASN A 120 -10.13 11.71 18.04
C ASN A 120 -9.72 13.14 18.46
N GLU A 121 -10.51 14.14 18.07
CA GLU A 121 -10.23 15.57 18.36
C GLU A 121 -10.30 15.92 19.86
N ASP A 122 -10.95 15.09 20.68
CA ASP A 122 -11.18 15.36 22.11
C ASP A 122 -9.92 15.27 22.99
N GLU A 123 -8.81 14.68 22.51
CA GLU A 123 -7.56 14.52 23.29
C GLU A 123 -6.30 15.14 22.67
N PHE A 124 -6.34 15.69 21.44
CA PHE A 124 -5.13 16.17 20.77
C PHE A 124 -5.33 17.47 19.97
N THR A 125 -5.06 18.61 20.60
CA THR A 125 -4.88 19.91 19.93
C THR A 125 -3.66 19.98 18.99
N SER A 126 -2.84 18.94 18.95
CA SER A 126 -1.57 18.88 18.22
C SER A 126 -1.68 18.39 16.77
N TYR A 127 -2.78 17.72 16.40
CA TYR A 127 -2.96 17.12 15.06
C TYR A 127 -3.81 17.97 14.07
N SER A 128 -4.16 19.21 14.45
CA SER A 128 -5.09 20.10 13.70
C SER A 128 -4.68 20.44 12.26
N ASN A 129 -3.45 20.12 11.85
CA ASN A 129 -2.90 20.45 10.54
C ASN A 129 -2.81 19.25 9.57
N ILE A 130 -3.42 18.10 9.93
CA ILE A 130 -3.42 16.88 9.10
C ILE A 130 -4.52 16.88 8.02
N SER A 131 -5.54 17.76 8.12
CA SER A 131 -6.67 17.78 7.16
C SER A 131 -6.26 17.97 5.70
N SER A 132 -5.15 18.68 5.45
CA SER A 132 -4.59 18.85 4.10
C SER A 132 -4.08 17.54 3.48
N LEU A 133 -3.73 16.55 4.30
CA LEU A 133 -3.26 15.23 3.87
C LEU A 133 -4.39 14.21 3.61
N GLU A 134 -5.63 14.53 3.94
CA GLU A 134 -6.75 13.58 3.78
C GLU A 134 -6.99 13.20 2.32
N LYS A 135 -6.76 14.13 1.40
CA LYS A 135 -6.95 13.91 -0.04
C LYS A 135 -5.76 13.22 -0.70
N PHE A 136 -4.61 13.15 -0.03
CA PHE A 136 -3.38 12.58 -0.60
C PHE A 136 -3.52 11.11 -0.99
N PRO A 137 -4.07 10.21 -0.14
CA PRO A 137 -4.26 8.81 -0.54
C PRO A 137 -5.12 8.64 -1.78
N ALA A 138 -6.17 9.47 -1.94
CA ALA A 138 -7.01 9.47 -3.13
C ALA A 138 -6.25 9.97 -4.37
N LEU A 139 -5.44 11.03 -4.22
CA LEU A 139 -4.58 11.52 -5.30
C LEU A 139 -3.57 10.46 -5.74
N LEU A 140 -2.92 9.78 -4.80
CA LEU A 140 -1.96 8.71 -5.10
C LEU A 140 -2.65 7.53 -5.78
N LEU A 141 -3.86 7.16 -5.38
CA LEU A 141 -4.66 6.12 -6.05
C LEU A 141 -5.04 6.51 -7.49
N ILE A 142 -5.41 7.78 -7.72
CA ILE A 142 -5.69 8.28 -9.08
C ILE A 142 -4.42 8.22 -9.92
N LEU A 143 -3.30 8.69 -9.39
CA LEU A 143 -2.01 8.68 -10.08
C LEU A 143 -1.54 7.25 -10.37
N LEU A 144 -1.75 6.32 -9.45
CA LEU A 144 -1.56 4.89 -9.64
C LEU A 144 -2.41 4.35 -10.81
N THR A 145 -3.70 4.68 -10.83
CA THR A 145 -4.63 4.24 -11.87
C THR A 145 -4.21 4.77 -13.24
N ILE A 146 -3.86 6.05 -13.33
CA ILE A 146 -3.33 6.68 -14.54
C ILE A 146 -2.05 5.99 -14.98
N THR A 147 -1.12 5.74 -14.06
CA THR A 147 0.14 5.02 -14.33
C THR A 147 -0.12 3.64 -14.92
N GLY A 148 -1.06 2.89 -14.35
CA GLY A 148 -1.48 1.59 -14.86
C GLY A 148 -2.03 1.66 -16.29
N ILE A 149 -2.90 2.62 -16.58
CA ILE A 149 -3.45 2.83 -17.94
C ILE A 149 -2.34 3.21 -18.94
N LEU A 150 -1.47 4.16 -18.56
CA LEU A 150 -0.35 4.60 -19.39
C LEU A 150 0.63 3.46 -19.67
N PHE A 151 0.84 2.54 -18.71
CA PHE A 151 1.74 1.42 -18.89
C PHE A 151 1.36 0.55 -20.10
N PHE A 152 0.05 0.33 -20.32
CA PHE A 152 -0.44 -0.46 -21.44
C PHE A 152 -0.71 0.34 -22.73
N THR A 153 -0.86 1.67 -22.64
CA THR A 153 -1.24 2.51 -23.80
C THR A 153 -0.08 3.35 -24.35
N LEU A 154 0.77 3.90 -23.48
CA LEU A 154 1.89 4.76 -23.84
C LEU A 154 3.06 4.57 -22.86
N PRO A 155 3.87 3.50 -23.04
CA PRO A 155 4.90 3.09 -22.07
C PRO A 155 5.90 4.20 -21.70
N ALA A 156 6.28 5.06 -22.65
CA ALA A 156 7.19 6.18 -22.37
C ALA A 156 6.60 7.17 -21.35
N ALA A 157 5.31 7.47 -21.43
CA ALA A 157 4.63 8.34 -20.47
C ALA A 157 4.40 7.63 -19.12
N ALA A 158 4.25 6.30 -19.12
CA ALA A 158 4.12 5.51 -17.90
C ALA A 158 5.33 5.66 -16.97
N HIS A 159 6.55 5.64 -17.53
CA HIS A 159 7.78 5.83 -16.75
C HIS A 159 7.83 7.21 -16.07
N VAL A 160 7.39 8.26 -16.76
CA VAL A 160 7.28 9.61 -16.17
C VAL A 160 6.24 9.62 -15.06
N SER A 161 5.08 8.97 -15.27
CA SER A 161 4.02 8.86 -14.27
C SER A 161 4.47 8.08 -13.03
N MET A 162 5.25 7.00 -13.19
CA MET A 162 5.86 6.25 -12.09
C MET A 162 6.82 7.12 -11.26
N MET A 163 7.64 7.96 -11.91
CA MET A 163 8.51 8.90 -11.20
C MET A 163 7.71 9.94 -10.41
N LEU A 164 6.62 10.46 -10.99
CA LEU A 164 5.71 11.36 -10.28
C LEU A 164 5.06 10.68 -9.08
N LEU A 165 4.66 9.41 -9.21
CA LEU A 165 4.08 8.63 -8.13
C LEU A 165 5.08 8.45 -6.99
N LEU A 166 6.32 8.07 -7.29
CA LEU A 166 7.40 7.95 -6.30
C LEU A 166 7.66 9.27 -5.57
N VAL A 167 7.74 10.39 -6.30
CA VAL A 167 7.95 11.72 -5.69
C VAL A 167 6.76 12.11 -4.81
N ALA A 168 5.53 11.85 -5.25
CA ALA A 168 4.33 12.14 -4.48
C ALA A 168 4.25 11.31 -3.19
N GLU A 169 4.66 10.04 -3.24
CA GLU A 169 4.73 9.16 -2.07
C GLU A 169 5.83 9.57 -1.09
N LEU A 170 7.02 9.94 -1.59
CA LEU A 170 8.09 10.49 -0.75
C LEU A 170 7.65 11.79 -0.07
N PHE A 171 7.03 12.70 -0.83
CA PHE A 171 6.48 13.93 -0.28
C PHE A 171 5.43 13.63 0.79
N PHE A 172 4.53 12.70 0.51
CA PHE A 172 3.51 12.24 1.46
C PHE A 172 4.14 11.73 2.77
N ILE A 173 5.14 10.85 2.67
CA ILE A 173 5.83 10.26 3.82
C ILE A 173 6.55 11.32 4.66
N LEU A 174 7.30 12.22 4.01
CA LEU A 174 8.05 13.28 4.69
C LEU A 174 7.11 14.27 5.38
N TYR A 175 6.06 14.70 4.68
CA TYR A 175 5.09 15.65 5.22
C TYR A 175 4.26 15.01 6.36
N PHE A 176 3.87 13.75 6.22
CA PHE A 176 3.19 13.02 7.29
C PHE A 176 4.09 12.83 8.51
N SER A 177 5.35 12.43 8.31
CA SER A 177 6.31 12.24 9.42
C SER A 177 6.57 13.53 10.19
N THR A 178 6.76 14.65 9.48
CA THR A 178 7.02 15.96 10.11
C THR A 178 5.83 16.47 10.89
N LYS A 179 4.62 16.38 10.33
CA LYS A 179 3.39 16.82 11.01
C LYS A 179 3.04 15.98 12.24
N VAL A 180 3.39 14.70 12.24
CA VAL A 180 3.19 13.82 13.40
C VAL A 180 4.25 14.01 14.48
N GLN A 181 5.47 14.45 14.15
CA GLN A 181 6.51 14.75 15.16
C GLN A 181 6.30 16.07 15.88
N THR A 182 5.64 17.03 15.23
CA THR A 182 5.27 18.32 15.83
C THR A 182 4.01 18.25 16.69
N ALA A 183 3.36 17.08 16.73
CA ALA A 183 2.12 16.82 17.44
C ALA A 183 2.40 16.08 18.76
#